data_AF-A0A9P8JPB5-F1
#
_entry.id   AF-A0A9P8JPB5-F1
#
_cell.length_a   1.000
_cell.length_b   1.000
_cell.length_c   1.000
_cell.angle_alpha   90.00
_cell.angle_beta   90.00
_cell.angle_gamma   90.00
#
_symmetry.space_group_name_H-M   'P 1'
#
loop_
_entity.id
_entity.type
_entity.pdbx_description
1 polymer ?
#
loop_
_entity_poly.entity_id
_entity_poly.type
_entity_poly.pdbx_seq_one_letter_code
_entity_poly.pdbx_strand_id
1 'polypeptide(L)'
;MPPSQLKRLKASLREQGVTGPQKSKKQKQQDRKGNNDSRVQRNAALQQIRDSFNPFEIKANNRPAKFQSFTAHPKKDAVLRPGVTKSMGEEARRATLLPEIQRRNKTGGIIDRRIGENDPTMTPEERALQRFAQEKMRKKGGASLFDLEADDDLEETALTHGGKALDLDRDDFDMEGLEGSDDESDRGVKRRRSSAGSEEDDEDQAMSDTEEQDPDKPARKKSKAEVMKEVIAKSKMHKYERQKVKEDDDDLREELDQGLQEMLSLLRGVKPPPKAEKPSMEAGMNPERLAMLQGKSREEAEREYDVRLRQMAMDKRAAPTTRTK
;
A
#
# COMPACT_ATOMS: atom_id res chain seq x y z
N MET A 1 36.38 39.01 -30.76
CA MET A 1 36.49 39.03 -29.28
C MET A 1 35.10 38.90 -28.67
N PRO A 2 34.94 38.13 -27.58
CA PRO A 2 33.69 38.12 -26.83
C PRO A 2 33.36 39.53 -26.28
N PRO A 3 32.09 39.93 -26.24
CA PRO A 3 31.70 41.26 -25.79
C PRO A 3 31.97 41.46 -24.28
N SER A 4 32.36 42.69 -23.91
CA SER A 4 32.51 43.11 -22.51
C SER A 4 31.25 42.81 -21.67
N GLN A 5 31.44 42.54 -20.37
CA GLN A 5 30.34 42.30 -19.43
C GLN A 5 29.34 43.48 -19.42
N LEU A 6 29.81 44.72 -19.47
CA LEU A 6 28.92 45.90 -19.52
C LEU A 6 28.08 45.91 -20.81
N LYS A 7 28.68 45.55 -21.96
CA LYS A 7 27.97 45.49 -23.25
C LYS A 7 26.91 44.39 -23.24
N ARG A 8 27.22 43.23 -22.65
CA ARG A 8 26.27 42.12 -22.46
C ARG A 8 25.12 42.52 -21.53
N LEU A 9 25.41 43.19 -20.41
CA LEU A 9 24.39 43.66 -19.47
C LEU A 9 23.43 44.65 -20.12
N LYS A 10 23.97 45.65 -20.83
CA LYS A 10 23.17 46.63 -21.57
C LYS A 10 22.36 46.00 -22.71
N ALA A 11 22.84 44.92 -23.32
CA ALA A 11 22.07 44.17 -24.32
C ALA A 11 20.91 43.40 -23.67
N SER A 12 21.20 42.62 -22.62
CA SER A 12 20.20 41.83 -21.89
C SER A 12 19.11 42.70 -21.25
N LEU A 13 19.47 43.83 -20.64
CA LEU A 13 18.49 44.77 -20.08
C LEU A 13 17.62 45.43 -21.16
N ARG A 14 18.13 45.59 -22.39
CA ARG A 14 17.33 46.10 -23.52
C ARG A 14 16.40 45.04 -24.08
N GLU A 15 16.89 43.81 -24.22
CA GLU A 15 16.10 42.65 -24.67
C GLU A 15 14.92 42.38 -23.73
N GLN A 16 15.15 42.44 -22.41
CA GLN A 16 14.10 42.28 -21.40
C GLN A 16 13.19 43.53 -21.24
N GLY A 17 13.37 44.56 -22.09
CA GLY A 17 12.55 45.77 -22.07
C GLY A 17 12.67 46.61 -20.79
N VAL A 18 13.72 46.37 -19.99
CA VAL A 18 13.96 47.09 -18.74
C VAL A 18 14.54 48.46 -19.02
N THR A 19 15.55 48.50 -19.90
CA THR A 19 16.20 49.71 -20.39
C THR A 19 15.88 49.89 -21.86
N GLY A 20 15.65 51.12 -22.32
CA GLY A 20 15.25 51.37 -23.69
C GLY A 20 14.96 52.84 -23.93
N PRO A 21 14.69 53.24 -25.18
CA PRO A 21 14.29 54.60 -25.50
C PRO A 21 12.96 54.95 -24.82
N GLN A 22 12.73 56.25 -24.63
CA GLN A 22 11.48 56.74 -24.04
C GLN A 22 10.28 56.34 -24.91
N LYS A 23 9.38 55.53 -24.36
CA LYS A 23 8.15 55.10 -25.05
C LYS A 23 7.15 56.26 -25.18
N SER A 24 6.47 56.33 -26.33
CA SER A 24 5.43 57.33 -26.59
C SER A 24 4.15 57.08 -25.74
N LYS A 25 3.25 58.07 -25.64
CA LYS A 25 1.98 57.92 -24.89
C LYS A 25 1.15 56.74 -25.39
N LYS A 26 1.10 56.51 -26.71
CA LYS A 26 0.36 55.40 -27.34
C LYS A 26 0.95 54.03 -26.97
N GLN A 27 2.28 53.91 -26.99
CA GLN A 27 2.97 52.68 -26.58
C GLN A 27 2.77 52.37 -25.09
N LYS A 28 2.79 53.39 -24.22
CA LYS A 28 2.52 53.21 -22.79
C LYS A 28 1.09 52.75 -22.52
N GLN A 29 0.09 53.20 -23.28
CA GLN A 29 -1.28 52.71 -23.16
C GLN A 29 -1.41 51.25 -23.59
N GLN A 30 -0.72 50.84 -24.65
CA GLN A 30 -0.67 49.45 -25.10
C GLN A 30 0.00 48.54 -24.05
N ASP A 31 1.12 48.98 -23.47
CA ASP A 31 1.81 48.26 -22.39
C ASP A 31 0.98 48.17 -21.11
N ARG A 32 0.20 49.20 -20.77
CA ARG A 32 -0.71 49.19 -19.61
C ARG A 32 -1.86 48.19 -19.75
N LYS A 33 -2.18 47.79 -20.98
CA LYS A 33 -3.14 46.71 -21.26
C LYS A 33 -2.51 45.32 -21.04
N GLY A 34 -1.19 45.26 -20.85
CA GLY A 34 -0.46 44.07 -20.44
C GLY A 34 -0.73 43.74 -18.97
N ASN A 35 -1.15 42.50 -18.74
CA ASN A 35 -1.60 41.97 -17.46
C ASN A 35 -0.53 42.05 -16.36
N ASN A 36 -0.92 41.88 -15.09
CA ASN A 36 -0.01 41.82 -13.93
C ASN A 36 1.15 40.83 -14.12
N ASP A 37 0.95 39.78 -14.94
CA ASP A 37 1.96 38.80 -15.33
C ASP A 37 3.21 39.42 -15.95
N SER A 38 3.08 40.55 -16.66
CA SER A 38 4.21 41.26 -17.27
C SER A 38 5.20 41.80 -16.23
N ARG A 39 4.71 42.22 -15.05
CA ARG A 39 5.57 42.68 -13.95
C ARG A 39 6.29 41.52 -13.28
N VAL A 40 5.60 40.39 -13.08
CA VAL A 40 6.17 39.18 -12.50
C VAL A 40 7.26 38.63 -13.42
N GLN A 41 6.97 38.51 -14.72
CA GLN A 41 7.95 38.09 -15.74
C GLN A 41 9.16 39.02 -15.79
N ARG A 42 8.95 40.34 -15.74
CA ARG A 42 10.05 41.32 -15.67
C ARG A 42 10.89 41.18 -14.42
N ASN A 43 10.27 40.97 -13.26
CA ASN A 43 11.00 40.75 -12.01
C ASN A 43 11.79 39.44 -12.04
N ALA A 44 11.22 38.37 -12.57
CA ALA A 44 11.91 37.09 -12.75
C ALA A 44 13.12 37.23 -13.70
N ALA A 45 12.94 37.89 -14.85
CA ALA A 45 14.03 38.16 -15.80
C ALA A 45 15.12 39.04 -15.16
N LEU A 46 14.75 40.05 -14.37
CA LEU A 46 15.71 40.88 -13.63
C LEU A 46 16.51 40.08 -12.60
N GLN A 47 15.88 39.14 -11.89
CA GLN A 47 16.60 38.26 -10.97
C GLN A 47 17.55 37.33 -11.71
N GLN A 48 17.15 36.78 -12.86
CA GLN A 48 18.05 35.99 -13.71
C GLN A 48 19.25 36.81 -14.21
N ILE A 49 19.05 38.08 -14.56
CA ILE A 49 20.15 38.98 -14.93
C ILE A 49 21.07 39.22 -13.73
N ARG A 50 20.53 39.46 -12.54
CA ARG A 50 21.36 39.65 -11.34
C ARG A 50 22.20 38.41 -11.03
N ASP A 51 21.60 37.23 -11.08
CA ASP A 51 22.27 35.96 -10.81
C ASP A 51 23.34 35.63 -11.87
N SER A 52 23.06 35.90 -13.16
CA SER A 52 24.01 35.61 -14.24
C SER A 52 25.16 36.62 -14.35
N PHE A 53 24.92 37.89 -14.00
CA PHE A 53 25.94 38.94 -14.05
C PHE A 53 26.76 39.07 -12.77
N ASN A 54 26.41 38.35 -11.71
CA ASN A 54 27.22 38.26 -10.49
C ASN A 54 27.92 36.88 -10.38
N PRO A 55 29.05 36.68 -11.10
CA PRO A 55 29.77 35.41 -11.07
C PRO A 55 30.49 35.15 -9.75
N PHE A 56 30.63 36.14 -8.87
CA PHE A 56 31.40 36.00 -7.62
C PHE A 56 30.62 35.32 -6.50
N GLU A 57 29.29 35.26 -6.59
CA GLU A 57 28.44 34.53 -5.65
C GLU A 57 28.49 33.02 -5.87
N ILE A 58 28.92 32.59 -7.07
CA ILE A 58 28.94 31.20 -7.51
C ILE A 58 30.39 30.75 -7.65
N LYS A 59 30.75 29.68 -6.94
CA LYS A 59 32.02 29.00 -7.14
C LYS A 59 31.85 27.98 -8.28
N ALA A 60 32.27 28.36 -9.48
CA ALA A 60 32.31 27.48 -10.64
C ALA A 60 33.71 26.92 -10.90
N ASN A 61 33.78 25.74 -11.50
CA ASN A 61 35.04 25.16 -11.95
C ASN A 61 35.43 25.79 -13.29
N ASN A 62 36.67 26.29 -13.41
CA ASN A 62 37.14 26.88 -14.67
C ASN A 62 37.29 25.88 -15.83
N ARG A 63 37.34 24.58 -15.50
CA ARG A 63 37.46 23.50 -16.49
C ARG A 63 36.11 22.78 -16.60
N PRO A 64 35.69 22.39 -17.81
CA PRO A 64 34.53 21.52 -17.98
C PRO A 64 34.74 20.19 -17.25
N ALA A 65 33.67 19.43 -17.10
CA ALA A 65 33.73 18.08 -16.54
C ALA A 65 34.84 17.26 -17.24
N LYS A 66 35.63 16.52 -16.46
CA LYS A 66 36.77 15.74 -16.97
C LYS A 66 36.34 14.72 -18.03
N PHE A 67 35.16 14.14 -17.86
CA PHE A 67 34.56 13.19 -18.79
C PHE A 67 33.20 13.74 -19.23
N GLN A 68 33.00 13.87 -20.53
CA GLN A 68 31.73 14.31 -21.09
C GLN A 68 30.75 13.14 -21.09
N SER A 69 29.65 13.29 -20.36
CA SER A 69 28.55 12.33 -20.35
C SER A 69 27.41 12.88 -21.20
N PHE A 70 26.92 12.09 -22.17
CA PHE A 70 25.83 12.47 -23.07
C PHE A 70 24.49 11.88 -22.59
N THR A 71 24.14 12.08 -21.33
CA THR A 71 22.83 11.66 -20.82
C THR A 71 21.76 12.68 -21.22
N ALA A 72 20.54 12.20 -21.50
CA ALA A 72 19.38 13.08 -21.78
C ALA A 72 19.05 14.01 -20.60
N HIS A 73 19.42 13.61 -19.37
CA HIS A 73 19.34 14.41 -18.16
C HIS A 73 20.73 14.50 -17.52
N PRO A 74 21.57 15.46 -17.94
CA PRO A 74 22.84 15.68 -17.29
C PRO A 74 22.58 16.16 -15.86
N LYS A 75 23.23 15.54 -14.88
CA LYS A 75 23.25 16.07 -13.51
C LYS A 75 23.91 17.44 -13.59
N LYS A 76 23.15 18.51 -13.30
CA LYS A 76 23.71 19.85 -13.18
C LYS A 76 24.69 19.80 -12.01
N ASP A 77 25.95 20.17 -12.26
CA ASP A 77 26.93 20.31 -11.19
C ASP A 77 26.34 21.21 -10.10
N ALA A 78 26.47 20.77 -8.85
CA ALA A 78 25.95 21.52 -7.72
C ALA A 78 26.59 22.92 -7.72
N VAL A 79 25.77 23.93 -7.98
CA VAL A 79 26.20 25.33 -7.98
C VAL A 79 26.52 25.72 -6.55
N LEU A 80 27.82 25.71 -6.23
CA LEU A 80 28.30 26.11 -4.91
C LEU A 80 28.08 27.62 -4.75
N ARG A 81 27.35 28.04 -3.73
CA ARG A 81 27.12 29.46 -3.37
C ARG A 81 27.78 29.77 -2.02
N PRO A 82 29.09 30.10 -1.98
CA PRO A 82 29.81 30.32 -0.73
C PRO A 82 29.18 31.41 0.15
N GLY A 83 28.69 32.50 -0.44
CA GLY A 83 28.05 33.61 0.29
C GLY A 83 26.86 33.15 1.12
N VAL A 84 25.94 32.41 0.50
CA VAL A 84 24.76 31.84 1.17
C VAL A 84 25.17 30.84 2.25
N THR A 85 26.10 29.92 1.95
CA THR A 85 26.53 28.93 2.96
C THR A 85 27.20 29.58 4.17
N LYS A 86 27.97 30.66 3.96
CA LYS A 86 28.61 31.42 5.05
C LYS A 86 27.59 32.19 5.87
N SER A 87 26.61 32.84 5.22
CA SER A 87 25.56 33.58 5.95
C SER A 87 24.69 32.65 6.77
N MET A 88 24.30 31.50 6.23
CA MET A 88 23.57 30.46 6.97
C MET A 88 24.39 29.94 8.16
N GLY A 89 25.71 29.77 7.98
CA GLY A 89 26.62 29.38 9.07
C GLY A 89 26.72 30.44 10.17
N GLU A 90 26.79 31.73 9.81
CA GLU A 90 26.75 32.84 10.76
C GLU A 90 25.41 32.91 11.50
N GLU A 91 24.29 32.76 10.78
CA GLU A 91 22.95 32.72 11.37
C GLU A 91 22.80 31.56 12.35
N ALA A 92 23.29 30.38 12.00
CA ALA A 92 23.33 29.23 12.89
C ALA A 92 24.12 29.53 14.16
N ARG A 93 25.32 30.13 14.07
CA ARG A 93 26.09 30.55 15.26
C ARG A 93 25.37 31.61 16.08
N ARG A 94 24.64 32.54 15.44
CA ARG A 94 23.80 33.52 16.15
C ARG A 94 22.59 32.86 16.83
N ALA A 95 22.06 31.77 16.29
CA ALA A 95 20.94 31.05 16.87
C ALA A 95 21.35 30.11 18.01
N THR A 96 22.56 29.51 17.95
CA THR A 96 23.02 28.51 18.93
C THR A 96 24.08 29.06 19.88
N LEU A 97 25.24 29.45 19.34
CA LEU A 97 26.39 29.87 20.14
C LEU A 97 26.16 31.20 20.86
N LEU A 98 25.47 32.16 20.23
CA LEU A 98 25.18 33.44 20.87
C LEU A 98 24.34 33.30 22.16
N PRO A 99 23.20 32.58 22.18
CA PRO A 99 22.46 32.38 23.42
C PRO A 99 23.24 31.54 24.44
N GLU A 100 24.07 30.59 24.00
CA GLU A 100 24.99 29.87 24.91
C GLU A 100 25.99 30.81 25.59
N ILE A 101 26.63 31.71 24.84
CA ILE A 101 27.57 32.70 25.39
C ILE A 101 26.84 33.66 26.34
N GLN A 102 25.65 34.14 25.95
CA GLN A 102 24.84 35.02 26.80
C GLN A 102 24.43 34.33 28.11
N ARG A 103 24.23 33.01 28.09
CA ARG A 103 23.85 32.19 29.25
C ARG A 103 25.03 31.51 29.95
N ARG A 104 26.28 31.81 29.57
CA ARG A 104 27.48 31.11 30.08
C ARG A 104 27.58 31.07 31.61
N ASN A 105 27.14 32.13 32.28
CA ASN A 105 27.16 32.24 33.75
C ASN A 105 25.76 32.09 34.37
N LYS A 106 24.78 31.59 33.62
CA LYS A 106 23.40 31.40 34.09
C LYS A 106 23.25 29.99 34.65
N THR A 107 22.92 29.90 35.93
CA THR A 107 22.52 28.64 36.58
C THR A 107 20.99 28.51 36.59
N GLY A 108 20.49 27.29 36.33
CA GLY A 108 19.06 26.98 36.24
C GLY A 108 18.42 27.32 34.89
N GLY A 109 17.30 26.65 34.59
CA GLY A 109 16.54 26.82 33.35
C GLY A 109 15.11 26.30 33.51
N ILE A 110 14.22 26.65 32.58
CA ILE A 110 12.87 26.07 32.55
C ILE A 110 12.97 24.61 32.12
N ILE A 111 12.45 23.71 32.96
CA ILE A 111 12.33 22.29 32.62
C ILE A 111 10.93 22.11 32.03
N ASP A 112 10.88 21.85 30.73
CA ASP A 112 9.63 21.58 30.04
C ASP A 112 9.14 20.16 30.36
N ARG A 113 8.14 20.06 31.23
CA ARG A 113 7.53 18.79 31.66
C ARG A 113 6.34 18.38 30.79
N ARG A 114 6.11 19.05 29.65
CA ARG A 114 5.03 18.68 28.72
C ARG A 114 5.36 17.35 28.06
N ILE A 115 4.33 16.49 27.94
CA ILE A 115 4.47 15.10 27.54
C ILE A 115 5.15 14.95 26.16
N GLY A 116 6.41 14.51 26.19
CA GLY A 116 7.24 14.14 25.05
C GLY A 116 7.58 15.26 24.06
N GLU A 117 7.52 16.54 24.45
CA GLU A 117 7.89 17.64 23.53
C GLU A 117 9.40 17.71 23.29
N ASN A 118 10.23 17.40 24.30
CA ASN A 118 11.69 17.52 24.21
C ASN A 118 12.45 16.45 25.02
N ASP A 119 11.81 15.35 25.38
CA ASP A 119 12.44 14.29 26.17
C ASP A 119 12.88 13.13 25.24
N PRO A 120 14.20 12.97 24.99
CA PRO A 120 14.71 11.86 24.18
C PRO A 120 14.68 10.50 24.90
N THR A 121 14.38 10.47 26.21
CA THR A 121 14.31 9.22 26.99
C THR A 121 12.97 8.50 26.85
N MET A 122 11.92 9.22 26.45
CA MET A 122 10.57 8.67 26.26
C MET A 122 10.42 8.06 24.87
N THR A 123 9.96 6.83 24.79
CA THR A 123 9.62 6.22 23.50
C THR A 123 8.34 6.83 22.91
N PRO A 124 8.11 6.77 21.58
CA PRO A 124 6.89 7.28 20.97
C PRO A 124 5.61 6.64 21.54
N GLU A 125 5.68 5.36 21.91
CA GLU A 125 4.58 4.61 22.51
C GLU A 125 4.28 5.06 23.94
N GLU A 126 5.33 5.23 24.74
CA GLU A 126 5.20 5.73 26.11
C GLU A 126 4.66 7.18 26.15
N ARG A 127 5.07 8.02 25.19
CA ARG A 127 4.49 9.35 24.98
C ARG A 127 3.00 9.29 24.66
N ALA A 128 2.57 8.31 23.85
CA ALA A 128 1.17 8.12 23.51
C ALA A 128 0.36 7.60 24.72
N LEU A 129 0.93 6.66 25.48
CA LEU A 129 0.34 6.13 26.71
C LEU A 129 0.14 7.24 27.75
N GLN A 130 1.16 8.06 28.00
CA GLN A 130 1.09 9.14 28.98
C GLN A 130 0.07 10.22 28.56
N ARG A 131 -0.04 10.53 27.27
CA ARG A 131 -1.09 11.40 26.74
C ARG A 131 -2.48 10.82 26.95
N PHE A 132 -2.65 9.54 26.65
CA PHE A 132 -3.91 8.84 26.83
C PHE A 132 -4.32 8.80 28.31
N ALA A 133 -3.37 8.51 29.21
CA ALA A 133 -3.60 8.56 30.65
C ALA A 133 -3.99 9.97 31.11
N GLN A 134 -3.27 11.01 30.69
CA GLN A 134 -3.60 12.39 31.03
C GLN A 134 -4.96 12.82 30.47
N GLU A 135 -5.32 12.40 29.26
CA GLU A 135 -6.63 12.65 28.66
C GLU A 135 -7.75 11.96 29.44
N LYS A 136 -7.55 10.69 29.81
CA LYS A 136 -8.48 9.93 30.66
C LYS A 136 -8.63 10.57 32.05
N MET A 137 -7.53 11.00 32.66
CA MET A 137 -7.57 11.72 33.94
C MET A 137 -8.30 13.05 33.83
N ARG A 138 -8.13 13.80 32.74
CA ARG A 138 -8.90 15.05 32.51
C ARG A 138 -10.38 14.81 32.26
N LYS A 139 -10.73 13.71 31.56
CA LYS A 139 -12.13 13.30 31.35
C LYS A 139 -12.78 12.80 32.63
N LYS A 140 -12.02 12.16 33.52
CA LYS A 140 -12.49 11.72 34.84
C LYS A 140 -12.53 12.87 35.87
N GLY A 141 -11.56 13.79 35.82
CA GLY A 141 -11.39 14.90 36.77
C GLY A 141 -12.25 16.14 36.49
N GLY A 142 -13.47 15.94 35.99
CA GLY A 142 -14.49 17.00 35.94
C GLY A 142 -15.10 17.31 37.31
N ALA A 143 -14.88 16.45 38.31
CA ALA A 143 -15.20 16.73 39.70
C ALA A 143 -14.17 17.73 40.25
N SER A 144 -14.69 18.89 40.65
CA SER A 144 -14.02 19.92 41.43
C SER A 144 -13.01 19.34 42.42
N LEU A 145 -11.84 19.98 42.59
CA LEU A 145 -10.80 19.66 43.60
C LEU A 145 -11.31 19.63 45.07
N PHE A 146 -12.62 19.80 45.29
CA PHE A 146 -13.30 19.87 46.57
C PHE A 146 -14.46 18.87 46.71
N ASP A 147 -14.66 17.96 45.75
CA ASP A 147 -15.74 16.99 45.84
C ASP A 147 -15.28 15.73 46.60
N LEU A 148 -15.71 15.60 47.85
CA LEU A 148 -15.40 14.48 48.75
C LEU A 148 -16.45 13.36 48.68
N GLU A 149 -17.49 13.49 47.85
CA GLU A 149 -18.54 12.48 47.66
C GLU A 149 -18.26 11.55 46.46
N ALA A 150 -17.24 11.86 45.65
CA ALA A 150 -16.95 11.12 44.41
C ALA A 150 -16.18 9.79 44.58
N ASP A 151 -15.89 9.38 45.82
CA ASP A 151 -15.15 8.11 46.10
C ASP A 151 -16.08 6.89 46.18
N ASP A 152 -17.41 7.07 46.26
CA ASP A 152 -18.39 5.97 46.34
C ASP A 152 -18.83 5.43 44.96
N ASP A 153 -18.51 6.13 43.85
CA ASP A 153 -18.80 5.68 42.48
C ASP A 153 -17.64 4.89 41.83
N LEU A 154 -16.65 4.48 42.64
CA LEU A 154 -15.42 3.83 42.17
C LEU A 154 -15.57 2.34 41.80
N GLU A 155 -16.75 1.75 41.97
CA GLU A 155 -16.96 0.32 41.72
C GLU A 155 -17.43 -0.01 40.30
N GLU A 156 -17.88 0.99 39.52
CA GLU A 156 -18.48 0.74 38.20
C GLU A 156 -17.53 1.04 37.03
N THR A 157 -16.36 0.39 37.02
CA THR A 157 -15.57 0.26 35.79
C THR A 157 -16.23 -0.77 34.88
N ALA A 158 -17.29 -0.38 34.19
CA ALA A 158 -18.00 -1.22 33.22
C ALA A 158 -17.03 -1.86 32.20
N LEU A 159 -16.96 -3.19 32.19
CA LEU A 159 -16.23 -3.97 31.19
C LEU A 159 -16.85 -3.70 29.81
N THR A 160 -16.07 -3.21 28.86
CA THR A 160 -16.55 -2.90 27.49
C THR A 160 -15.81 -3.76 26.47
N HIS A 161 -16.54 -4.48 25.62
CA HIS A 161 -15.98 -5.19 24.46
C HIS A 161 -16.48 -4.54 23.18
N GLY A 162 -15.56 -3.97 22.39
CA GLY A 162 -15.91 -3.30 21.12
C GLY A 162 -16.66 -1.98 21.26
N GLY A 163 -16.62 -1.33 22.44
CA GLY A 163 -17.26 -0.02 22.67
C GLY A 163 -18.71 -0.08 23.16
N LYS A 164 -19.28 -1.28 23.37
CA LYS A 164 -20.52 -1.48 24.14
C LYS A 164 -20.19 -1.96 25.56
N ALA A 165 -20.88 -1.41 26.55
CA ALA A 165 -20.84 -1.90 27.93
C ALA A 165 -21.42 -3.31 27.98
N LEU A 166 -20.69 -4.23 28.59
CA LEU A 166 -21.19 -5.56 28.94
C LEU A 166 -21.95 -5.39 30.26
N ASP A 167 -23.27 -5.47 30.16
CA ASP A 167 -24.15 -5.54 31.32
C ASP A 167 -24.12 -6.98 31.83
N LEU A 168 -23.52 -7.19 33.01
CA LEU A 168 -23.35 -8.53 33.61
C LEU A 168 -24.61 -8.98 34.36
N ASP A 169 -25.62 -8.11 34.51
CA ASP A 169 -26.85 -8.40 35.26
C ASP A 169 -27.94 -9.07 34.40
N ARG A 170 -27.65 -9.35 33.13
CA ARG A 170 -28.48 -10.24 32.31
C ARG A 170 -27.92 -11.65 32.36
N ASP A 171 -28.40 -12.40 33.34
CA ASP A 171 -28.32 -13.85 33.41
C ASP A 171 -29.07 -14.49 32.21
N ASP A 172 -28.47 -14.45 31.02
CA ASP A 172 -28.91 -15.23 29.84
C ASP A 172 -28.44 -16.71 29.95
N PHE A 173 -28.37 -17.22 31.18
CA PHE A 173 -27.98 -18.59 31.53
C PHE A 173 -29.20 -19.39 32.00
N ASP A 174 -30.33 -19.26 31.30
CA ASP A 174 -31.44 -20.23 31.40
C ASP A 174 -31.03 -21.53 30.73
N MET A 175 -30.34 -22.32 31.54
CA MET A 175 -29.97 -23.71 31.37
C MET A 175 -31.24 -24.60 31.36
N GLU A 176 -32.01 -24.58 30.27
CA GLU A 176 -33.02 -25.61 30.02
C GLU A 176 -33.00 -25.97 28.53
N GLY A 177 -32.28 -27.04 28.19
CA GLY A 177 -32.17 -27.51 26.81
C GLY A 177 -30.97 -28.41 26.48
N LEU A 178 -30.21 -28.86 27.49
CA LEU A 178 -29.20 -29.90 27.32
C LEU A 178 -29.84 -31.28 27.55
N GLU A 179 -30.75 -31.69 26.68
CA GLU A 179 -31.06 -33.11 26.50
C GLU A 179 -31.22 -33.39 24.99
N GLY A 180 -30.39 -34.32 24.52
CA GLY A 180 -30.06 -34.50 23.11
C GLY A 180 -31.14 -35.13 22.25
N SER A 181 -31.03 -34.85 20.95
CA SER A 181 -31.51 -35.58 19.76
C SER A 181 -31.48 -34.52 18.66
N ASP A 182 -30.45 -34.48 17.83
CA ASP A 182 -30.40 -35.13 16.52
C ASP A 182 -31.69 -34.95 15.69
N ASP A 183 -31.44 -34.43 14.48
CA ASP A 183 -32.26 -34.44 13.26
C ASP A 183 -33.21 -33.27 12.93
N GLU A 184 -33.20 -32.95 11.64
CA GLU A 184 -33.68 -31.78 10.94
C GLU A 184 -35.20 -31.52 10.97
N SER A 185 -35.58 -30.24 10.86
CA SER A 185 -36.24 -29.67 9.66
C SER A 185 -37.17 -28.49 9.99
N ASP A 186 -37.00 -27.47 9.14
CA ASP A 186 -37.86 -26.31 8.90
C ASP A 186 -39.36 -26.58 9.07
N ARG A 187 -40.05 -25.85 9.97
CA ARG A 187 -41.36 -25.19 9.72
C ARG A 187 -41.60 -24.03 10.69
N GLY A 188 -41.60 -22.81 10.14
CA GLY A 188 -41.91 -21.59 10.88
C GLY A 188 -43.34 -21.48 11.42
N VAL A 189 -43.47 -20.76 12.54
CA VAL A 189 -44.74 -20.16 12.96
C VAL A 189 -44.59 -18.65 13.10
N LYS A 190 -45.49 -17.98 12.40
CA LYS A 190 -45.54 -16.57 12.09
C LYS A 190 -46.08 -15.76 13.27
N ARG A 191 -45.41 -14.62 13.51
CA ARG A 191 -45.95 -13.25 13.66
C ARG A 191 -47.02 -13.02 14.75
N ARG A 192 -46.84 -11.91 15.48
CA ARG A 192 -47.78 -10.77 15.41
C ARG A 192 -47.13 -9.45 15.84
N ARG A 193 -47.22 -8.49 14.93
CA ARG A 193 -46.82 -7.08 15.03
C ARG A 193 -47.91 -6.24 15.67
N SER A 194 -47.52 -5.12 16.28
CA SER A 194 -48.13 -3.78 16.16
C SER A 194 -47.24 -2.78 16.90
N SER A 195 -47.00 -1.52 16.54
CA SER A 195 -47.30 -0.65 15.38
C SER A 195 -46.82 0.75 15.82
N ALA A 196 -46.41 1.58 14.85
CA ALA A 196 -46.05 3.02 14.91
C ALA A 196 -44.62 3.34 15.36
N GLY A 197 -43.77 4.05 14.61
CA GLY A 197 -43.89 4.75 13.33
C GLY A 197 -42.60 5.56 13.09
N SER A 198 -42.28 5.83 11.81
CA SER A 198 -41.04 6.41 11.24
C SER A 198 -39.86 5.43 11.15
N GLU A 199 -39.17 5.20 10.04
CA GLU A 199 -39.08 5.86 8.74
C GLU A 199 -39.23 4.84 7.59
N GLU A 200 -39.99 5.21 6.56
CA GLU A 200 -39.95 4.60 5.23
C GLU A 200 -38.89 5.31 4.38
N ASP A 201 -38.34 4.57 3.41
CA ASP A 201 -37.55 5.00 2.26
C ASP A 201 -36.12 5.55 2.50
N ASP A 202 -35.11 4.71 2.26
CA ASP A 202 -34.00 4.98 1.31
C ASP A 202 -32.95 3.83 1.28
N GLU A 203 -33.35 2.60 0.96
CA GLU A 203 -32.41 1.46 0.73
C GLU A 203 -32.24 1.10 -0.75
N ASP A 204 -32.35 2.08 -1.67
CA ASP A 204 -32.12 1.87 -3.11
C ASP A 204 -31.17 2.89 -3.79
N GLN A 205 -30.32 3.59 -3.04
CA GLN A 205 -29.29 4.48 -3.62
C GLN A 205 -27.94 4.43 -2.91
N ALA A 206 -27.08 3.46 -3.25
CA ALA A 206 -25.62 3.63 -3.24
C ALA A 206 -24.85 2.53 -4.00
N MET A 207 -25.36 2.06 -5.13
CA MET A 207 -24.53 1.39 -6.16
C MET A 207 -24.18 2.40 -7.25
N SER A 208 -23.51 3.48 -6.85
CA SER A 208 -22.93 4.48 -7.75
C SER A 208 -21.79 5.20 -7.04
N ASP A 209 -20.70 4.48 -6.80
CA ASP A 209 -19.38 5.10 -6.81
C ASP A 209 -18.40 4.16 -7.51
N THR A 210 -18.81 3.71 -8.70
CA THR A 210 -17.82 3.60 -9.77
C THR A 210 -17.47 5.04 -10.09
N GLU A 211 -16.48 5.62 -9.40
CA GLU A 211 -15.80 6.79 -9.93
C GLU A 211 -15.32 6.36 -11.33
N GLU A 212 -16.09 6.78 -12.33
CA GLU A 212 -15.64 6.91 -13.70
C GLU A 212 -14.27 7.54 -13.60
N GLN A 213 -13.26 6.73 -13.91
CA GLN A 213 -11.93 7.22 -14.18
C GLN A 213 -12.07 8.10 -15.41
N ASP A 214 -12.34 9.38 -15.16
CA ASP A 214 -12.16 10.47 -16.09
C ASP A 214 -10.75 10.27 -16.69
N PRO A 215 -10.63 9.85 -17.97
CA PRO A 215 -9.37 9.35 -18.53
C PRO A 215 -8.29 10.44 -18.63
N ASP A 216 -8.64 11.69 -18.28
CA ASP A 216 -7.78 12.86 -18.36
C ASP A 216 -7.18 13.34 -17.02
N LYS A 217 -7.26 12.54 -15.94
CA LYS A 217 -6.58 12.87 -14.67
C LYS A 217 -5.53 11.83 -14.29
N PRO A 218 -4.32 12.25 -13.84
CA PRO A 218 -3.29 11.30 -13.45
C PRO A 218 -3.78 10.46 -12.26
N ALA A 219 -3.65 9.14 -12.39
CA ALA A 219 -4.09 8.17 -11.40
C ALA A 219 -3.60 8.54 -10.00
N ARG A 220 -4.54 8.93 -9.13
CA ARG A 220 -4.24 9.15 -7.71
C ARG A 220 -3.84 7.81 -7.10
N LYS A 221 -2.86 7.85 -6.19
CA LYS A 221 -2.54 6.66 -5.39
C LYS A 221 -3.74 6.36 -4.50
N LYS A 222 -4.24 5.13 -4.54
CA LYS A 222 -5.34 4.66 -3.67
C LYS A 222 -4.99 4.90 -2.20
N SER A 223 -5.98 5.29 -1.41
CA SER A 223 -5.78 5.48 0.03
C SER A 223 -5.56 4.12 0.72
N LYS A 224 -4.89 4.11 1.89
CA LYS A 224 -4.72 2.87 2.67
C LYS A 224 -6.08 2.23 3.02
N ALA A 225 -7.13 3.04 3.21
CA ALA A 225 -8.47 2.55 3.51
C ALA A 225 -9.07 1.80 2.31
N GLU A 226 -8.96 2.33 1.09
CA GLU A 226 -9.39 1.64 -0.14
C GLU A 226 -8.63 0.33 -0.34
N VAL A 227 -7.31 0.35 -0.17
CA VAL A 227 -6.47 -0.84 -0.30
C VAL A 227 -6.89 -1.91 0.72
N MET A 228 -7.13 -1.54 1.98
CA MET A 228 -7.57 -2.49 3.00
C MET A 228 -8.97 -3.04 2.71
N LYS A 229 -9.91 -2.22 2.20
CA LYS A 229 -11.23 -2.70 1.78
C LYS A 229 -11.14 -3.71 0.63
N GLU A 230 -10.32 -3.45 -0.39
CA GLU A 230 -10.09 -4.37 -1.50
C GLU A 230 -9.46 -5.69 -1.03
N VAL A 231 -8.48 -5.62 -0.13
CA VAL A 231 -7.83 -6.81 0.43
C VAL A 231 -8.80 -7.65 1.24
N ILE A 232 -9.64 -7.03 2.08
CA ILE A 232 -10.65 -7.75 2.86
C ILE A 232 -11.68 -8.40 1.95
N ALA A 233 -12.18 -7.67 0.93
CA ALA A 233 -13.14 -8.21 -0.03
C ALA A 233 -12.57 -9.43 -0.78
N LYS A 234 -11.35 -9.32 -1.33
CA LYS A 234 -10.68 -10.44 -2.00
C LYS A 234 -10.43 -11.62 -1.06
N SER A 235 -10.00 -11.35 0.17
CA SER A 235 -9.75 -12.40 1.17
C SER A 235 -11.02 -13.15 1.53
N LYS A 236 -12.16 -12.45 1.64
CA LYS A 236 -13.47 -13.06 1.89
C LYS A 236 -13.95 -13.88 0.69
N MET A 237 -13.82 -13.36 -0.53
CA MET A 237 -14.16 -14.08 -1.75
C MET A 237 -13.38 -15.40 -1.86
N HIS A 238 -12.05 -15.37 -1.70
CA HIS A 238 -11.25 -16.59 -1.76
C HIS A 238 -11.50 -17.56 -0.61
N LYS A 239 -11.91 -17.06 0.58
CA LYS A 239 -12.34 -17.93 1.67
C LYS A 239 -13.62 -18.67 1.30
N TYR A 240 -14.59 -17.95 0.74
CA TYR A 240 -15.86 -18.51 0.28
C TYR A 240 -15.65 -19.52 -0.85
N GLU A 241 -14.82 -19.20 -1.85
CA GLU A 241 -14.47 -20.13 -2.94
C GLU A 241 -13.86 -21.43 -2.40
N ARG A 242 -12.96 -21.36 -1.40
CA ARG A 242 -12.40 -22.57 -0.78
C ARG A 242 -13.43 -23.38 0.00
N GLN A 243 -14.37 -22.71 0.66
CA GLN A 243 -15.45 -23.39 1.37
C GLN A 243 -16.37 -24.10 0.37
N LYS A 244 -16.77 -23.40 -0.69
CA LYS A 244 -17.59 -23.97 -1.76
C LYS A 244 -16.93 -25.18 -2.42
N VAL A 245 -15.65 -25.09 -2.77
CA VAL A 245 -14.92 -26.25 -3.35
C VAL A 245 -14.90 -27.43 -2.37
N LYS A 246 -14.80 -27.17 -1.07
CA LYS A 246 -14.84 -28.22 -0.06
C LYS A 246 -16.25 -28.84 0.04
N GLU A 247 -17.30 -28.02 0.01
CA GLU A 247 -18.69 -28.47 -0.01
C GLU A 247 -18.95 -29.32 -1.27
N ASP A 248 -18.57 -28.84 -2.46
CA ASP A 248 -18.69 -29.59 -3.72
C ASP A 248 -17.93 -30.95 -3.67
N ASP A 249 -16.76 -30.99 -3.03
CA ASP A 249 -15.98 -32.22 -2.82
C ASP A 249 -16.65 -33.18 -1.82
N ASP A 250 -17.26 -32.65 -0.76
CA ASP A 250 -17.94 -33.44 0.27
C ASP A 250 -19.27 -34.01 -0.29
N ASP A 251 -20.03 -33.22 -1.05
CA ASP A 251 -21.22 -33.67 -1.78
C ASP A 251 -20.89 -34.82 -2.75
N LEU A 252 -19.79 -34.68 -3.52
CA LEU A 252 -19.35 -35.75 -4.43
C LEU A 252 -18.92 -37.02 -3.67
N ARG A 253 -18.33 -36.89 -2.48
CA ARG A 253 -17.99 -38.05 -1.64
C ARG A 253 -19.26 -38.77 -1.20
N GLU A 254 -20.26 -38.04 -0.75
CA GLU A 254 -21.53 -38.61 -0.33
C GLU A 254 -22.25 -39.33 -1.48
N GLU A 255 -22.27 -38.73 -2.67
CA GLU A 255 -22.82 -39.37 -3.89
C GLU A 255 -22.09 -40.68 -4.23
N LEU A 256 -20.75 -40.69 -4.16
CA LEU A 256 -19.95 -41.88 -4.42
C LEU A 256 -20.15 -42.98 -3.36
N ASP A 257 -20.26 -42.60 -2.09
CA ASP A 257 -20.50 -43.55 -0.98
C ASP A 257 -21.89 -44.18 -1.07
N GLN A 258 -22.90 -43.41 -1.49
CA GLN A 258 -24.24 -43.95 -1.78
C GLN A 258 -24.20 -44.98 -2.93
N GLY A 259 -23.49 -44.67 -4.02
CA GLY A 259 -23.31 -45.58 -5.16
C GLY A 259 -22.44 -46.81 -4.88
N LEU A 260 -21.60 -46.77 -3.84
CA LEU A 260 -20.70 -47.87 -3.49
C LEU A 260 -21.46 -49.12 -3.03
N GLN A 261 -22.57 -48.96 -2.29
CA GLN A 261 -23.37 -50.09 -1.81
C GLN A 261 -24.03 -50.84 -2.98
N GLU A 262 -24.51 -50.10 -4.00
CA GLU A 262 -25.06 -50.67 -5.23
C GLU A 262 -23.98 -51.41 -6.02
N MET A 263 -22.80 -50.79 -6.19
CA MET A 263 -21.67 -51.41 -6.91
C MET A 263 -21.17 -52.68 -6.22
N LEU A 264 -21.06 -52.69 -4.90
CA LEU A 264 -20.68 -53.88 -4.12
C LEU A 264 -21.70 -55.00 -4.24
N SER A 265 -22.99 -54.65 -4.32
CA SER A 265 -24.07 -55.63 -4.52
C SER A 265 -24.01 -56.25 -5.91
N LEU A 266 -23.76 -55.44 -6.94
CA LEU A 266 -23.56 -55.92 -8.31
C LEU A 266 -22.30 -56.78 -8.45
N LEU A 267 -21.19 -56.38 -7.82
CA LEU A 267 -19.92 -57.10 -7.88
C LEU A 267 -19.95 -58.46 -7.16
N ARG A 268 -20.63 -58.56 -5.99
CA ARG A 268 -20.80 -59.85 -5.29
C ARG A 268 -21.70 -60.84 -6.05
N GLY A 269 -22.53 -60.34 -6.97
CA GLY A 269 -23.33 -61.16 -7.88
C GLY A 269 -22.53 -61.79 -9.03
N VAL A 270 -21.33 -61.31 -9.30
CA VAL A 270 -20.46 -61.82 -10.37
C VAL A 270 -19.47 -62.82 -9.78
N LYS A 271 -19.69 -64.12 -10.07
CA LYS A 271 -18.75 -65.18 -9.72
C LYS A 271 -17.40 -64.89 -10.40
N PRO A 272 -16.26 -64.89 -9.69
CA PRO A 272 -14.97 -64.63 -10.32
C PRO A 272 -14.77 -65.65 -11.47
N PRO A 273 -14.40 -65.20 -12.69
CA PRO A 273 -14.11 -66.14 -13.75
C PRO A 273 -12.95 -67.04 -13.30
N PRO A 274 -12.97 -68.34 -13.64
CA PRO A 274 -11.82 -69.20 -13.40
C PRO A 274 -10.60 -68.54 -14.06
N LYS A 275 -9.46 -68.47 -13.34
CA LYS A 275 -8.21 -67.85 -13.82
C LYS A 275 -7.95 -68.29 -15.27
N ALA A 276 -8.24 -67.41 -16.22
CA ALA A 276 -7.86 -67.58 -17.60
C ALA A 276 -6.38 -67.19 -17.70
N GLU A 277 -5.56 -68.15 -18.08
CA GLU A 277 -4.19 -67.90 -18.53
C GLU A 277 -4.24 -66.86 -19.65
N LYS A 278 -3.42 -65.82 -19.52
CA LYS A 278 -3.43 -64.65 -20.42
C LYS A 278 -3.22 -65.11 -21.87
N PRO A 279 -4.16 -64.87 -22.81
CA PRO A 279 -3.84 -64.99 -24.23
C PRO A 279 -3.01 -63.78 -24.64
N SER A 280 -1.81 -64.06 -25.12
CA SER A 280 -0.92 -63.15 -25.84
C SER A 280 -1.68 -62.43 -26.96
N MET A 281 -1.88 -61.12 -26.82
CA MET A 281 -2.32 -60.26 -27.92
C MET A 281 -1.11 -59.78 -28.71
N GLU A 282 -0.91 -60.36 -29.90
CA GLU A 282 -0.05 -59.83 -30.95
C GLU A 282 -0.78 -58.72 -31.70
N ALA A 283 -0.41 -57.46 -31.43
CA ALA A 283 -0.48 -56.35 -32.39
C ALA A 283 0.26 -55.14 -31.78
N GLY A 284 1.45 -54.85 -32.33
CA GLY A 284 2.34 -53.78 -31.86
C GLY A 284 3.40 -54.31 -30.89
N MET A 285 4.64 -54.46 -31.36
CA MET A 285 5.75 -54.96 -30.54
C MET A 285 5.89 -54.15 -29.25
N ASN A 286 5.65 -54.80 -28.10
CA ASN A 286 5.95 -54.22 -26.80
C ASN A 286 7.45 -53.86 -26.76
N PRO A 287 7.81 -52.66 -26.27
CA PRO A 287 9.20 -52.20 -26.25
C PRO A 287 10.13 -53.15 -25.46
N GLU A 288 9.60 -53.84 -24.45
CA GLU A 288 10.30 -54.91 -23.72
C GLU A 288 10.69 -56.09 -24.61
N ARG A 289 9.85 -56.47 -25.57
CA ARG A 289 10.10 -57.60 -26.49
C ARG A 289 11.11 -57.24 -27.57
N LEU A 290 11.15 -55.98 -28.01
CA LEU A 290 12.15 -55.47 -28.93
C LEU A 290 13.54 -55.41 -28.26
N ALA A 291 13.61 -55.03 -26.99
CA ALA A 291 14.86 -54.99 -26.22
C ALA A 291 15.42 -56.39 -25.92
N MET A 292 14.54 -57.37 -25.65
CA MET A 292 14.96 -58.78 -25.55
C MET A 292 15.46 -59.35 -26.89
N LEU A 293 14.87 -58.95 -28.02
CA LEU A 293 15.33 -59.37 -29.35
C LEU A 293 16.73 -58.79 -29.70
N GLN A 294 17.08 -57.65 -29.11
CA GLN A 294 18.42 -57.05 -29.18
C GLN A 294 19.40 -57.61 -28.15
N GLY A 295 19.02 -58.66 -27.39
CA GLY A 295 19.88 -59.38 -26.46
C GLY A 295 20.08 -58.72 -25.10
N LYS A 296 19.33 -57.66 -24.76
CA LYS A 296 19.42 -56.99 -23.46
C LYS A 296 18.43 -57.61 -22.47
N SER A 297 18.83 -57.70 -21.19
CA SER A 297 17.92 -58.16 -20.15
C SER A 297 16.78 -57.15 -19.93
N ARG A 298 15.62 -57.64 -19.48
CA ARG A 298 14.42 -56.80 -19.27
C ARG A 298 14.71 -55.61 -18.34
N GLU A 299 15.40 -55.89 -17.24
CA GLU A 299 15.73 -54.87 -16.23
C GLU A 299 16.66 -53.78 -16.78
N GLU A 300 17.59 -54.13 -17.67
CA GLU A 300 18.47 -53.16 -18.31
C GLU A 300 17.70 -52.28 -19.29
N ALA A 301 16.73 -52.85 -20.03
CA ALA A 301 15.88 -52.10 -20.95
C ALA A 301 14.99 -51.09 -20.22
N GLU A 302 14.39 -51.49 -19.09
CA GLU A 302 13.59 -50.61 -18.23
C GLU A 302 14.45 -49.48 -17.63
N ARG A 303 15.65 -49.80 -17.12
CA ARG A 303 16.58 -48.77 -16.61
C ARG A 303 17.02 -47.79 -17.69
N GLU A 304 17.29 -48.27 -18.90
CA GLU A 304 17.69 -47.42 -20.03
C GLU A 304 16.54 -46.50 -20.47
N TYR A 305 15.29 -46.98 -20.38
CA TYR A 305 14.10 -46.17 -20.64
C TYR A 305 13.92 -45.06 -19.60
N ASP A 306 14.04 -45.37 -18.31
CA ASP A 306 13.91 -44.40 -17.23
C ASP A 306 14.99 -43.31 -17.29
N VAL A 307 16.24 -43.69 -17.60
CA VAL A 307 17.33 -42.72 -17.79
C VAL A 307 17.03 -41.79 -18.98
N ARG A 308 16.52 -42.32 -20.10
CA ARG A 308 16.14 -41.51 -21.26
C ARG A 308 14.98 -40.56 -20.95
N LEU A 309 13.99 -41.02 -20.20
CA LEU A 309 12.86 -40.18 -19.78
C LEU A 309 13.35 -39.01 -18.91
N ARG A 310 14.23 -39.30 -17.96
CA ARG A 310 14.82 -38.28 -17.08
C ARG A 310 15.73 -37.31 -17.85
N GLN A 311 16.48 -37.80 -18.83
CA GLN A 311 17.26 -36.95 -19.74
C GLN A 311 16.36 -36.04 -20.58
N MET A 312 15.27 -36.56 -21.16
CA MET A 312 14.31 -35.74 -21.91
C MET A 312 13.63 -34.67 -21.07
N ALA A 313 13.42 -34.92 -19.77
CA ALA A 313 12.87 -33.92 -18.85
C ALA A 313 13.87 -32.80 -18.52
N MET A 314 15.17 -33.10 -18.50
CA MET A 314 16.24 -32.14 -18.24
C MET A 314 16.69 -31.38 -19.49
N ASP A 315 16.49 -31.96 -20.67
CA ASP A 315 16.91 -31.36 -21.93
C ASP A 315 15.94 -30.23 -22.35
N LYS A 316 16.48 -29.02 -22.56
CA LYS A 316 15.66 -27.86 -22.92
C LYS A 316 15.25 -27.97 -24.38
N ARG A 317 14.01 -28.36 -24.63
CA ARG A 317 13.43 -28.36 -25.98
C ARG A 317 13.49 -26.95 -26.58
N ALA A 318 13.83 -26.86 -27.87
CA ALA A 318 13.83 -25.59 -28.59
C ALA A 318 12.41 -25.00 -28.60
N ALA A 319 12.28 -23.72 -28.28
CA ALA A 319 11.01 -23.01 -28.43
C ALA A 319 10.75 -22.75 -29.92
N PRO A 320 9.54 -23.03 -30.44
CA PRO A 320 9.23 -22.78 -31.84
C PRO A 320 9.33 -21.27 -32.13
N THR A 321 10.11 -20.89 -33.13
CA THR A 321 10.11 -19.52 -33.66
C THR A 321 8.89 -19.35 -34.54
N THR A 322 8.04 -18.37 -34.23
CA THR A 322 6.79 -18.11 -34.95
C THR A 322 7.04 -17.41 -36.28
N ARG A 323 7.80 -18.05 -37.19
CA ARG A 323 7.71 -17.76 -38.62
C ARG A 323 8.38 -18.83 -39.48
N THR A 324 7.57 -19.66 -40.12
CA THR A 324 7.93 -20.26 -41.41
C THR A 324 7.15 -19.50 -42.48
N LYS A 325 7.86 -18.86 -43.41
CA LYS A 325 7.28 -18.31 -44.64
C LYS A 325 6.96 -19.45 -45.60
#